data_AF-A0A0K1RZL8-F1
#
_entry.id   AF-A0A0K1RZL8-F1
#
_cell.length_a   1.000
_cell.length_b   1.000
_cell.length_c   1.000
_cell.angle_alpha   90.00
_cell.angle_beta   90.00
_cell.angle_gamma   90.00
#
_symmetry.space_group_name_H-M   'P 1'
#
loop_
_entity.id
_entity.type
_entity.pdbx_description
1 polymer ?
#
loop_
_entity_poly.entity_id
_entity_poly.type
_entity_poly.pdbx_seq_one_letter_code
_entity_poly.pdbx_strand_id
1 'polypeptide(L)'
;MTRIRIELVDVYCRDTEDVTGADEFYILGGVGSYSKLGATGDDLKIRPVLTVPIKINDKQRKPFGKGGGIIFDDDVPENNTLYIALAGYDEDANKDWSKHGEMVTKVGSAISAGLKAVPYPPAQITGTILLLAIAGVGLAMMLDKDDELGQLKRDLPVSAISSGSHAQFWTLRKKGGWYSSWDYTVTYRIHKG
;
A
#
# COMPACT_ATOMS: atom_id res chain seq x y z
N MET A 1 3.91 6.70 -23.90
CA MET A 1 3.52 6.95 -22.51
C MET A 1 2.05 6.66 -22.42
N THR A 2 1.61 6.09 -21.31
CA THR A 2 0.19 5.82 -21.06
C THR A 2 -0.14 6.24 -19.65
N ARG A 3 -1.29 6.91 -19.48
CA ARG A 3 -1.74 7.36 -18.18
C ARG A 3 -2.18 6.14 -17.36
N ILE A 4 -1.56 5.96 -16.20
CA ILE A 4 -1.94 4.93 -15.22
C ILE A 4 -2.44 5.62 -13.96
N ARG A 5 -3.65 5.27 -13.54
CA ARG A 5 -4.25 5.69 -12.28
C ARG A 5 -4.56 4.48 -11.41
N ILE A 6 -4.16 4.52 -10.15
CA ILE A 6 -4.52 3.52 -9.14
C ILE A 6 -5.34 4.19 -8.04
N GLU A 7 -6.47 3.58 -7.72
CA GLU A 7 -7.40 4.07 -6.71
C GLU A 7 -7.70 3.00 -5.66
N LEU A 8 -7.52 3.32 -4.38
CA LEU A 8 -8.08 2.56 -3.27
C LEU A 8 -9.55 2.96 -3.09
N VAL A 9 -10.47 2.01 -3.27
CA VAL A 9 -11.91 2.27 -3.29
C VAL A 9 -12.51 2.06 -1.91
N ASP A 10 -12.44 0.83 -1.41
CA ASP A 10 -13.04 0.44 -0.13
C ASP A 10 -12.33 -0.77 0.48
N VAL A 11 -12.58 -0.98 1.77
CA VAL A 11 -12.27 -2.19 2.48
C VAL A 11 -13.57 -2.81 3.00
N TYR A 12 -13.70 -4.12 2.83
CA TYR A 12 -14.75 -4.93 3.42
C TYR A 12 -14.13 -5.82 4.50
N CYS A 13 -14.65 -5.72 5.72
CA CYS A 13 -14.33 -6.64 6.80
C CYS A 13 -15.42 -7.70 6.88
N ARG A 14 -15.08 -8.97 6.73
CA ARG A 14 -16.02 -10.07 6.95
C ARG A 14 -16.09 -10.42 8.43
N ASP A 15 -14.91 -10.66 9.00
CA ASP A 15 -14.68 -11.04 10.40
C ASP A 15 -13.48 -10.20 10.91
N THR A 16 -13.67 -9.41 11.97
CA THR A 16 -12.66 -8.57 12.64
C THR A 16 -11.70 -9.42 13.45
N GLU A 17 -10.49 -8.91 13.67
CA GLU A 17 -9.53 -9.52 14.59
C GLU A 17 -10.05 -9.52 16.03
N ASP A 18 -10.70 -8.41 16.45
CA ASP A 18 -11.25 -8.27 17.78
C ASP A 18 -12.67 -8.86 17.91
N VAL A 19 -12.84 -9.75 18.90
CA VAL A 19 -14.15 -10.29 19.29
C VAL A 19 -15.02 -9.23 19.99
N THR A 20 -14.41 -8.14 20.47
CA THR A 20 -15.08 -7.08 21.26
C THR A 20 -14.64 -5.68 20.82
N GLY A 21 -14.77 -5.33 19.54
CA GLY A 21 -14.31 -4.01 19.08
C GLY A 21 -14.62 -3.70 17.62
N ALA A 22 -14.35 -2.46 17.24
CA ALA A 22 -14.20 -2.05 15.85
C ALA A 22 -12.70 -1.99 15.57
N ASP A 23 -12.22 -2.67 14.53
CA ASP A 23 -10.82 -2.62 14.13
C ASP A 23 -10.53 -1.24 13.49
N GLU A 24 -9.30 -0.75 13.64
CA GLU A 24 -8.82 0.51 13.08
C GLU A 24 -7.90 0.26 11.87
N PHE A 25 -8.51 -0.09 10.73
CA PHE A 25 -7.78 -0.50 9.53
C PHE A 25 -7.13 0.66 8.78
N TYR A 26 -5.83 0.56 8.46
CA TYR A 26 -5.15 1.47 7.53
C TYR A 26 -4.17 0.74 6.59
N ILE A 27 -3.72 1.44 5.53
CA ILE A 27 -2.76 0.94 4.54
C ILE A 27 -1.51 1.80 4.53
N LEU A 28 -0.36 1.15 4.44
CA LEU A 28 0.98 1.74 4.26
C LEU A 28 1.67 1.13 3.04
N GLY A 29 2.50 1.91 2.34
CA GLY A 29 3.42 1.39 1.33
C GLY A 29 3.79 2.40 0.27
N GLY A 30 3.86 1.95 -0.99
CA GLY A 30 4.16 2.80 -2.12
C GLY A 30 3.79 2.19 -3.47
N VAL A 31 3.56 3.06 -4.44
CA VAL A 31 3.30 2.70 -5.84
C VAL A 31 4.20 3.50 -6.74
N GLY A 32 4.83 2.86 -7.73
CA GLY A 32 5.62 3.59 -8.69
C GLY A 32 5.93 2.81 -9.94
N SER A 33 6.69 3.41 -10.85
CA SER A 33 7.09 2.75 -12.09
C SER A 33 8.58 2.89 -12.36
N TYR A 34 9.16 1.91 -13.03
CA TYR A 34 10.58 1.88 -13.37
C TYR A 34 10.82 1.28 -14.75
N SER A 35 11.78 1.82 -15.52
CA SER A 35 12.23 1.29 -16.81
C SER A 35 13.62 0.67 -16.72
N LYS A 36 13.79 -0.44 -17.44
CA LYS A 36 14.98 -1.30 -17.52
C LYS A 36 16.16 -0.73 -18.35
N LEU A 37 16.10 0.45 -18.95
CA LEU A 37 17.14 0.91 -19.89
C LEU A 37 17.88 2.17 -19.40
N GLY A 38 19.05 1.97 -18.78
CA GLY A 38 20.04 3.02 -18.52
C GLY A 38 19.76 3.96 -17.34
N ALA A 39 18.71 3.68 -16.56
CA ALA A 39 18.27 4.52 -15.46
C ALA A 39 19.15 4.38 -14.20
N THR A 40 19.64 5.50 -13.66
CA THR A 40 20.15 5.56 -12.28
C THR A 40 18.96 5.52 -11.30
N GLY A 41 19.20 5.28 -10.02
CA GLY A 41 18.13 5.24 -8.99
C GLY A 41 17.27 6.51 -8.87
N ASP A 42 17.63 7.59 -9.58
CA ASP A 42 16.89 8.86 -9.64
C ASP A 42 15.64 8.80 -10.54
N ASP A 43 15.52 7.82 -11.44
CA ASP A 43 14.36 7.68 -12.35
C ASP A 43 13.18 6.94 -11.73
N LEU A 44 13.34 6.40 -10.52
CA LEU A 44 12.29 5.67 -9.83
C LEU A 44 11.33 6.65 -9.13
N LYS A 45 10.21 6.93 -9.78
CA LYS A 45 9.11 7.71 -9.18
C LYS A 45 8.21 6.79 -8.36
N ILE A 46 8.39 6.77 -7.04
CA ILE A 46 7.45 6.14 -6.10
C ILE A 46 6.59 7.21 -5.43
N ARG A 47 5.28 6.97 -5.40
CA ARG A 47 4.30 7.69 -4.58
C ARG A 47 4.13 6.94 -3.25
N PRO A 48 4.42 7.57 -2.10
CA PRO A 48 4.15 6.95 -0.81
C PRO A 48 2.64 6.82 -0.58
N VAL A 49 2.24 5.76 0.08
CA VAL A 49 0.85 5.50 0.48
C VAL A 49 0.80 5.37 1.99
N LEU A 50 -0.03 6.18 2.63
CA LEU A 50 -0.40 6.04 4.03
C LEU A 50 -1.83 6.57 4.17
N THR A 51 -2.78 5.69 4.43
CA THR A 51 -4.16 6.10 4.71
C THR A 51 -4.31 6.49 6.17
N VAL A 52 -5.35 7.24 6.51
CA VAL A 52 -5.80 7.31 7.91
C VAL A 52 -6.59 6.05 8.26
N PRO A 53 -6.64 5.65 9.54
CA PRO A 53 -7.42 4.52 10.01
C PRO A 53 -8.89 4.69 9.76
N ILE A 54 -9.53 3.56 9.54
CA ILE A 54 -10.96 3.43 9.33
C ILE A 54 -11.48 2.47 10.38
N LYS A 55 -12.36 2.97 11.25
CA LYS A 55 -13.16 2.11 12.14
C LYS A 55 -14.08 1.24 11.32
N ILE A 56 -13.90 -0.07 11.40
CA ILE A 56 -14.68 -1.05 10.65
C ILE A 56 -15.05 -2.25 11.52
N ASN A 57 -16.34 -2.60 11.52
CA ASN A 57 -16.83 -3.79 12.22
C ASN A 57 -17.02 -4.96 11.24
N ASP A 58 -17.30 -6.12 11.80
CA ASP A 58 -17.82 -7.29 11.09
C ASP A 58 -18.87 -6.92 10.04
N LYS A 59 -18.71 -7.50 8.86
CA LYS A 59 -19.60 -7.40 7.69
C LYS A 59 -19.82 -5.96 7.22
N GLN A 60 -18.94 -5.03 7.59
CA GLN A 60 -19.00 -3.66 7.08
C GLN A 60 -18.13 -3.48 5.85
N ARG A 61 -18.57 -2.55 5.00
CA ARG A 61 -17.77 -1.98 3.93
C ARG A 61 -17.59 -0.50 4.20
N LYS A 62 -16.36 -0.01 4.11
CA LYS A 62 -16.03 1.39 4.30
C LYS A 62 -15.18 1.90 3.14
N PRO A 63 -15.52 3.03 2.53
CA PRO A 63 -14.66 3.65 1.53
C PRO A 63 -13.40 4.20 2.21
N PHE A 64 -12.29 4.27 1.48
CA PHE A 64 -11.12 4.95 2.01
C PHE A 64 -11.32 6.47 2.04
N GLY A 65 -10.88 7.09 3.13
CA GLY A 65 -10.89 8.53 3.33
C GLY A 65 -9.54 9.19 2.98
N LYS A 66 -9.03 10.03 3.89
CA LYS A 66 -7.76 10.75 3.73
C LYS A 66 -6.59 9.78 3.48
N GLY A 67 -5.78 10.08 2.48
CA GLY A 67 -4.64 9.23 2.06
C GLY A 67 -5.04 8.00 1.25
N GLY A 68 -6.35 7.72 1.11
CA GLY A 68 -6.89 6.79 0.13
C GLY A 68 -7.43 7.51 -1.12
N GLY A 69 -8.30 6.84 -1.87
CA GLY A 69 -8.70 7.31 -3.20
C GLY A 69 -7.53 7.13 -4.18
N ILE A 70 -7.17 8.18 -4.92
CA ILE A 70 -6.09 8.10 -5.91
C ILE A 70 -4.74 8.03 -5.20
N ILE A 71 -4.10 6.87 -5.25
CA ILE A 71 -2.77 6.64 -4.65
C ILE A 71 -1.62 6.70 -5.66
N PHE A 72 -1.95 6.65 -6.96
CA PHE A 72 -1.01 6.83 -8.05
C PHE A 72 -1.75 7.38 -9.26
N ASP A 73 -1.17 8.38 -9.92
CA ASP A 73 -1.71 8.95 -11.15
C ASP A 73 -0.57 9.63 -11.93
N ASP A 74 -0.02 8.90 -12.90
CA ASP A 74 1.17 9.34 -13.65
C ASP A 74 1.17 8.80 -15.08
N ASP A 75 1.95 9.45 -15.94
CA ASP A 75 2.22 8.99 -17.28
C ASP A 75 3.41 8.02 -17.26
N VAL A 76 3.14 6.77 -17.62
CA VAL A 76 4.11 5.69 -17.51
C VAL A 76 4.51 5.18 -18.91
N PRO A 77 5.81 5.01 -19.20
CA PRO A 77 6.25 4.34 -20.42
C PRO A 77 5.72 2.89 -20.51
N GLU A 78 5.34 2.45 -21.71
CA GLU A 78 4.80 1.09 -21.94
C GLU A 78 5.83 -0.02 -21.69
N ASN A 79 7.12 0.29 -21.76
CA ASN A 79 8.21 -0.63 -21.47
C ASN A 79 8.61 -0.64 -19.97
N ASN A 80 7.89 0.09 -19.11
CA ASN A 80 8.12 0.06 -17.67
C ASN A 80 7.38 -1.09 -17.00
N THR A 81 7.80 -1.37 -15.77
CA THR A 81 7.04 -2.14 -14.80
C THR A 81 6.44 -1.18 -13.78
N LEU A 82 5.16 -1.37 -13.49
CA LEU A 82 4.45 -0.76 -12.37
C LEU A 82 4.62 -1.65 -11.13
N TYR A 83 5.10 -1.07 -10.04
CA TYR A 83 5.28 -1.72 -8.75
C TYR A 83 4.23 -1.22 -7.77
N ILE A 84 3.49 -2.15 -7.18
CA ILE A 84 2.50 -1.87 -6.13
C ILE A 84 2.94 -2.67 -4.91
N ALA A 85 3.27 -1.97 -3.84
CA ALA A 85 3.72 -2.56 -2.59
C ALA A 85 2.93 -1.93 -1.44
N LEU A 86 1.91 -2.63 -0.96
CA LEU A 86 1.01 -2.16 0.10
C LEU A 86 0.94 -3.20 1.23
N ALA A 87 0.76 -2.74 2.45
CA ALA A 87 0.52 -3.56 3.64
C ALA A 87 -0.67 -2.98 4.40
N GLY A 88 -1.54 -3.85 4.87
CA GLY A 88 -2.69 -3.51 5.70
C GLY A 88 -2.38 -3.80 7.15
N TYR A 89 -2.79 -2.91 8.04
CA TYR A 89 -2.54 -2.98 9.47
C TYR A 89 -3.81 -2.70 10.24
N ASP A 90 -3.91 -3.31 11.42
CA ASP A 90 -4.81 -2.86 12.47
C ASP A 90 -4.07 -1.88 13.40
N GLU A 91 -4.73 -0.80 13.81
CA GLU A 91 -4.15 0.17 14.73
C GLU A 91 -4.59 -0.09 16.17
N ASP A 92 -3.65 -0.53 17.00
CA ASP A 92 -3.92 -0.82 18.42
C ASP A 92 -3.52 0.33 19.37
N ALA A 93 -2.89 1.37 18.84
CA ALA A 93 -2.05 2.25 19.64
C ALA A 93 -2.35 3.75 19.55
N ASN A 94 -3.45 4.14 18.92
CA ASN A 94 -3.99 5.50 18.98
C ASN A 94 -2.94 6.58 18.60
N LYS A 95 -2.37 6.46 17.39
CA LYS A 95 -1.34 7.37 16.88
C LYS A 95 -1.90 8.78 16.69
N ASP A 96 -0.99 9.76 16.73
CA ASP A 96 -1.33 11.16 16.42
C ASP A 96 -1.49 11.37 14.90
N TRP A 97 -2.66 11.01 14.38
CA TRP A 97 -3.03 11.20 12.98
C TRP A 97 -3.17 12.66 12.55
N SER A 98 -3.06 13.63 13.48
CA SER A 98 -2.94 15.05 13.10
C SER A 98 -1.66 15.32 12.29
N LYS A 99 -0.61 14.53 12.51
CA LYS A 99 0.69 14.60 11.80
C LYS A 99 0.75 13.77 10.52
N HIS A 100 -0.38 13.31 10.01
CA HIS A 100 -0.46 12.44 8.83
C HIS A 100 0.36 12.94 7.62
N GLY A 101 0.34 14.24 7.32
CA GLY A 101 1.13 14.80 6.22
C GLY A 101 2.65 14.70 6.41
N GLU A 102 3.13 14.86 7.65
CA GLU A 102 4.55 14.66 7.98
C GLU A 102 4.93 13.19 7.87
N MET A 103 4.07 12.27 8.32
CA MET A 103 4.30 10.83 8.22
C MET A 103 4.40 10.39 6.75
N VAL A 104 3.46 10.81 5.89
CA VAL A 104 3.51 10.54 4.43
C VAL A 104 4.83 11.05 3.83
N THR A 105 5.28 12.24 4.23
CA THR A 105 6.54 12.83 3.74
C THR A 105 7.73 11.95 4.13
N LYS A 106 7.80 11.51 5.39
CA LYS A 106 8.88 10.63 5.87
C LYS A 106 8.88 9.27 5.16
N VAL A 107 7.71 8.67 4.93
CA VAL A 107 7.55 7.45 4.12
C VAL A 107 8.14 7.66 2.72
N GLY A 108 7.76 8.75 2.05
CA GLY A 108 8.29 9.09 0.72
C GLY A 108 9.81 9.28 0.72
N SER A 109 10.35 9.99 1.71
CA SER A 109 11.79 10.20 1.85
C SER A 109 12.56 8.90 2.09
N ALA A 110 12.06 8.02 2.97
CA ALA A 110 12.69 6.73 3.27
C ALA A 110 12.72 5.80 2.05
N ILE A 111 11.58 5.67 1.35
CA ILE A 111 11.47 4.90 0.11
C ILE A 111 12.45 5.45 -0.94
N SER A 112 12.44 6.77 -1.16
CA SER A 112 13.28 7.40 -2.18
C SER A 112 14.78 7.25 -1.87
N ALA A 113 15.18 7.43 -0.61
CA ALA A 113 16.58 7.29 -0.21
C ALA A 113 17.05 5.84 -0.29
N GLY A 114 16.25 4.88 0.21
CA GLY A 114 16.64 3.48 0.23
C GLY A 114 16.71 2.85 -1.15
N LEU A 115 15.81 3.22 -2.08
CA LEU A 115 15.82 2.66 -3.44
C LEU A 115 16.99 3.14 -4.28
N LYS A 116 17.56 4.33 -4.01
CA LYS A 116 18.82 4.77 -4.64
C LYS A 116 20.01 3.86 -4.32
N ALA A 117 19.97 3.18 -3.18
CA ALA A 117 21.03 2.29 -2.73
C ALA A 117 20.87 0.84 -3.22
N VAL A 118 19.76 0.49 -3.89
CA VAL A 118 19.51 -0.89 -4.33
C VAL A 118 20.22 -1.17 -5.67
N PRO A 119 21.10 -2.19 -5.75
CA PRO A 119 21.74 -2.57 -6.99
C PRO A 119 20.75 -3.09 -8.05
N TYR A 120 21.07 -2.84 -9.32
CA TYR A 120 20.29 -3.32 -10.45
C TYR A 120 20.80 -4.69 -10.97
N PRO A 121 19.91 -5.63 -11.37
CA PRO A 121 18.46 -5.59 -11.25
C PRO A 121 17.99 -5.85 -9.82
N PRO A 122 17.07 -5.03 -9.28
CA PRO A 122 16.55 -5.25 -7.94
C PRO A 122 15.62 -6.47 -7.98
N ALA A 123 16.07 -7.59 -7.41
CA ALA A 123 15.31 -8.84 -7.42
C ALA A 123 13.96 -8.74 -6.67
N GLN A 124 13.72 -7.67 -5.89
CA GLN A 124 12.57 -7.53 -4.98
C GLN A 124 12.18 -6.06 -4.70
N ILE A 125 11.96 -5.21 -5.72
CA ILE A 125 11.58 -3.79 -5.51
C ILE A 125 10.41 -3.65 -4.52
N THR A 126 9.34 -4.43 -4.71
CA THR A 126 8.15 -4.35 -3.87
C THR A 126 8.39 -4.77 -2.42
N GLY A 127 9.31 -5.70 -2.17
CA GLY A 127 9.77 -6.04 -0.81
C GLY A 127 10.51 -4.88 -0.14
N THR A 128 11.43 -4.26 -0.87
CA THR A 128 12.20 -3.11 -0.37
C THR A 128 11.31 -1.89 -0.11
N ILE A 129 10.32 -1.60 -0.97
CA ILE A 129 9.39 -0.49 -0.76
C ILE A 129 8.69 -0.61 0.59
N LEU A 130 8.16 -1.79 0.96
CA LEU A 130 7.46 -1.96 2.24
C LEU A 130 8.39 -1.76 3.44
N LEU A 131 9.59 -2.37 3.41
CA LEU A 131 10.56 -2.22 4.49
C LEU A 131 10.92 -0.75 4.72
N LEU A 132 11.12 0.01 3.63
CA LEU A 132 11.43 1.44 3.70
C LEU A 132 10.22 2.28 4.12
N ALA A 133 9.01 1.89 3.70
CA ALA A 133 7.79 2.57 4.12
C ALA A 133 7.58 2.47 5.63
N ILE A 134 7.75 1.27 6.20
CA ILE A 134 7.69 1.01 7.66
C ILE A 134 8.75 1.84 8.38
N ALA A 135 10.00 1.83 7.90
CA ALA A 135 11.07 2.64 8.47
C ALA A 135 10.76 4.15 8.42
N GLY A 136 10.01 4.61 7.41
CA GLY A 136 9.65 6.01 7.21
C GLY A 136 8.59 6.54 8.18
N VAL A 137 7.57 5.75 8.52
CA VAL A 137 6.65 6.14 9.61
C VAL A 137 7.35 6.03 10.98
N GLY A 138 8.44 5.25 11.05
CA GLY A 138 9.42 5.24 12.13
C GLY A 138 9.31 4.00 13.03
N LEU A 139 10.25 3.88 13.97
CA LEU A 139 10.24 2.87 15.04
C LEU A 139 8.97 2.89 15.90
N ALA A 140 8.17 3.96 15.85
CA ALA A 140 6.88 4.05 16.54
C ALA A 140 5.91 2.95 16.07
N MET A 141 5.84 2.65 14.77
CA MET A 141 5.05 1.51 14.26
C MET A 141 5.68 0.14 14.53
N MET A 142 6.99 0.08 14.81
CA MET A 142 7.66 -1.19 15.13
C MET A 142 7.61 -1.52 16.63
N LEU A 143 7.36 -0.51 17.47
CA LEU A 143 7.27 -0.62 18.93
C LEU A 143 5.81 -0.66 19.40
N ASP A 144 4.91 0.04 18.71
CA ASP A 144 3.48 -0.24 18.78
C ASP A 144 3.17 -1.48 17.98
N LYS A 145 2.49 -2.43 18.62
CA LYS A 145 2.23 -3.76 18.09
C LYS A 145 1.08 -3.76 17.08
N ASP A 146 1.04 -2.80 16.16
CA ASP A 146 0.08 -2.87 15.07
C ASP A 146 0.29 -4.19 14.32
N ASP A 147 -0.75 -5.01 14.28
CA ASP A 147 -0.68 -6.31 13.64
C ASP A 147 -0.75 -6.15 12.12
N GLU A 148 0.28 -6.64 11.41
CA GLU A 148 0.26 -6.71 9.95
C GLU A 148 -0.76 -7.77 9.52
N LEU A 149 -1.86 -7.32 8.91
CA LEU A 149 -2.96 -8.18 8.47
C LEU A 149 -2.62 -8.91 7.16
N GLY A 150 -1.72 -8.33 6.36
CA GLY A 150 -1.20 -8.91 5.12
C GLY A 150 -0.59 -7.88 4.16
N GLN A 151 -0.01 -8.38 3.07
CA GLN A 151 0.70 -7.56 2.08
C GLN A 151 0.20 -7.81 0.64
N LEU A 152 0.24 -6.77 -0.18
CA LEU A 152 0.09 -6.80 -1.63
C LEU A 152 1.41 -6.38 -2.27
N LYS A 153 2.03 -7.32 -2.99
CA LYS A 153 3.23 -7.06 -3.80
C LYS A 153 2.92 -7.45 -5.25
N ARG A 154 2.95 -6.49 -6.15
CA ARG A 154 2.70 -6.70 -7.59
C ARG A 154 3.74 -5.98 -8.43
N ASP A 155 4.30 -6.72 -9.37
CA ASP A 155 5.19 -6.23 -10.41
C ASP A 155 4.45 -6.45 -11.74
N LEU A 156 3.94 -5.38 -12.34
CA LEU A 156 3.06 -5.43 -13.50
C LEU A 156 3.74 -4.73 -14.68
N PRO A 157 4.20 -5.46 -15.71
CA PRO A 157 4.61 -4.83 -16.97
C PRO A 157 3.46 -3.97 -17.48
N VAL A 158 3.73 -2.70 -17.81
CA VAL A 158 2.66 -1.77 -18.24
C VAL A 158 1.98 -2.25 -19.52
N SER A 159 2.75 -2.89 -20.40
CA SER A 159 2.25 -3.56 -21.60
C SER A 159 1.26 -4.70 -21.33
N ALA A 160 1.28 -5.30 -20.14
CA ALA A 160 0.38 -6.38 -19.75
C ALA A 160 -0.90 -5.87 -19.06
N ILE A 161 -0.98 -4.58 -18.72
CA ILE A 161 -2.17 -3.97 -18.13
C ILE A 161 -3.18 -3.68 -19.26
N SER A 162 -4.40 -4.20 -19.13
CA SER A 162 -5.49 -3.94 -20.07
C SER A 162 -5.97 -2.49 -19.98
N SER A 163 -6.27 -1.87 -21.12
CA SER A 163 -6.91 -0.54 -21.19
C SER A 163 -8.27 -0.53 -20.49
N GLY A 164 -8.70 0.65 -20.03
CA GLY A 164 -9.95 0.84 -19.28
C GLY A 164 -9.75 0.80 -17.77
N SER A 165 -10.83 0.65 -17.02
CA SER A 165 -10.81 0.62 -15.54
C SER A 165 -11.19 -0.77 -15.05
N HIS A 166 -10.31 -1.37 -14.26
CA HIS A 166 -10.47 -2.75 -13.78
C HIS A 166 -10.40 -2.78 -12.26
N ALA A 167 -11.45 -3.30 -11.63
CA ALA A 167 -11.45 -3.59 -10.20
C ALA A 167 -10.55 -4.80 -9.91
N GLN A 168 -9.80 -4.70 -8.82
CA GLN A 168 -8.93 -5.71 -8.29
C GLN A 168 -9.28 -5.92 -6.81
N PHE A 169 -9.10 -7.15 -6.35
CA PHE A 169 -9.44 -7.54 -4.99
C PHE A 169 -8.19 -8.09 -4.31
N TRP A 170 -7.85 -7.50 -3.18
CA TRP A 170 -6.77 -7.97 -2.33
C TRP A 170 -7.36 -8.46 -1.01
N THR A 171 -7.29 -9.77 -0.80
CA THR A 171 -7.76 -10.40 0.43
C THR A 171 -6.62 -10.54 1.43
N LEU A 172 -6.83 -10.05 2.65
CA LEU A 172 -5.96 -10.22 3.79
C LEU A 172 -6.68 -11.15 4.77
N ARG A 173 -6.12 -12.33 5.03
CA ARG A 173 -6.80 -13.34 5.84
C ARG A 173 -5.86 -14.15 6.68
N LYS A 174 -6.18 -14.28 7.96
CA LYS A 174 -5.64 -15.30 8.86
C LYS A 174 -6.73 -16.30 9.20
N LYS A 175 -6.53 -17.56 8.81
CA LYS A 175 -7.40 -18.65 9.27
C LYS A 175 -7.03 -18.93 10.74
N GLY A 176 -7.89 -18.54 11.67
CA GLY A 176 -7.61 -18.65 13.11
C GLY A 176 -7.87 -20.03 13.70
N GLY A 177 -6.99 -20.40 14.65
CA GLY A 177 -7.41 -21.12 15.85
C GLY A 177 -8.01 -20.14 16.89
N TRP A 178 -8.31 -20.63 18.09
CA TRP A 178 -9.09 -20.02 19.18
C TRP A 178 -8.77 -18.59 19.68
N TYR A 179 -7.79 -17.86 19.14
CA TYR A 179 -7.31 -16.58 19.72
C TYR A 179 -7.37 -15.34 18.78
N SER A 180 -7.32 -15.47 17.44
CA SER A 180 -7.52 -14.33 16.51
C SER A 180 -7.72 -14.85 15.07
N SER A 181 -8.69 -14.26 14.36
CA SER A 181 -8.99 -14.54 12.94
C SER A 181 -9.51 -13.28 12.27
N TRP A 182 -8.97 -12.92 11.11
CA TRP A 182 -9.47 -11.80 10.32
C TRP A 182 -9.68 -12.17 8.85
N ASP A 183 -10.63 -11.52 8.18
CA ASP A 183 -10.89 -11.67 6.75
C ASP A 183 -11.31 -10.32 6.14
N TYR A 184 -10.31 -9.62 5.61
CA TYR A 184 -10.45 -8.34 4.93
C TYR A 184 -10.35 -8.50 3.43
N THR A 185 -11.12 -7.71 2.69
CA THR A 185 -10.96 -7.55 1.24
C THR A 185 -10.89 -6.08 0.88
N VAL A 186 -9.73 -5.65 0.39
CA VAL A 186 -9.51 -4.32 -0.16
C VAL A 186 -9.84 -4.32 -1.65
N THR A 187 -10.74 -3.44 -2.05
CA THR A 187 -11.04 -3.17 -3.45
C THR A 187 -10.18 -2.00 -3.92
N TYR A 188 -9.40 -2.21 -4.98
CA TYR A 188 -8.67 -1.15 -5.65
C TYR A 188 -8.91 -1.21 -7.16
N ARG A 189 -8.75 -0.09 -7.87
CA ARG A 189 -8.90 -0.02 -9.32
C ARG A 189 -7.58 0.35 -9.97
N ILE A 190 -7.29 -0.30 -11.09
CA ILE A 190 -6.24 0.12 -12.01
C ILE A 190 -6.94 0.65 -13.25
N HIS A 191 -6.66 1.90 -13.61
CA HIS A 191 -7.09 2.51 -14.84
C HIS A 191 -5.89 2.74 -15.75
N LYS A 192 -5.99 2.24 -16.99
CA LYS A 192 -5.05 2.52 -18.07
C LYS A 192 -5.79 3.28 -19.18
N GLY A 193 -5.32 4.50 -19.44
CA GLY A 193 -5.81 5.36 -20.52
C GLY A 193 -5.52 4.84 -21.92
#